data_AF-A0A3M8QZA1-F1
#
_entry.id   AF-A0A3M8QZA1-F1
#
_cell.length_a   1.000
_cell.length_b   1.000
_cell.length_c   1.000
_cell.angle_alpha   90.00
_cell.angle_beta   90.00
_cell.angle_gamma   90.00
#
_symmetry.space_group_name_H-M   'P 1'
#
loop_
_entity.id
_entity.type
_entity.pdbx_description
1 polymer ?
#
loop_
_entity_poly.entity_id
_entity_poly.type
_entity_poly.pdbx_seq_one_letter_code
_entity_poly.pdbx_strand_id
1 'polypeptide(L)'
;MDREQNAQDAVADVLLIFARLFDGPPPSAIAAVLVNDTLPRIRDLLGLEQLHPPLAQEMFAAEYEPLFLLPTSMAVTPYLSQYLDPGTEDDLPIKISTLSAATGIPWQKESFIAGRAYPVFPDHLNCVFMFLAYLVSVDRSAEIAGVNAGEWLAVLLNMVTVGMARLCDHLYTIKGLYPAYNEAALLAWQYAHALNVL
;
A
#
# COMPACT_ATOMS: atom_id res chain seq x y z
N MET A 1 6.37 1.81 -28.09
CA MET A 1 5.85 1.81 -26.71
C MET A 1 5.57 3.26 -26.38
N ASP A 2 4.30 3.61 -26.19
CA ASP A 2 3.87 5.00 -26.00
C ASP A 2 4.35 5.55 -24.65
N ARG A 3 4.70 6.84 -24.63
CA ARG A 3 5.16 7.53 -23.41
C ARG A 3 4.16 7.42 -22.26
N GLU A 4 2.88 7.36 -22.60
CA GLU A 4 1.77 7.20 -21.64
C GLU A 4 1.77 5.83 -20.97
N GLN A 5 1.93 4.75 -21.74
CA GLN A 5 2.05 3.40 -21.18
C GLN A 5 3.27 3.30 -20.25
N ASN A 6 4.42 3.85 -20.66
CA ASN A 6 5.62 3.85 -19.82
C ASN A 6 5.40 4.60 -18.48
N ALA A 7 4.55 5.64 -18.48
CA ALA A 7 4.23 6.37 -17.26
C ALA A 7 3.27 5.57 -16.36
N GLN A 8 2.27 4.90 -16.93
CA GLN A 8 1.34 4.03 -16.19
C GLN A 8 2.08 2.85 -15.55
N ASP A 9 3.00 2.21 -16.28
CA ASP A 9 3.82 1.11 -15.78
C ASP A 9 4.69 1.56 -14.60
N ALA A 10 5.29 2.76 -14.68
CA ALA A 10 6.08 3.32 -13.57
C ALA A 10 5.21 3.60 -12.32
N VAL A 11 3.98 4.06 -12.50
CA VAL A 11 3.03 4.25 -11.38
C VAL A 11 2.65 2.91 -10.76
N ALA A 12 2.37 1.91 -11.60
CA ALA A 12 2.06 0.55 -11.15
C ALA A 12 3.22 -0.06 -10.34
N ASP A 13 4.46 0.11 -10.79
CA ASP A 13 5.66 -0.39 -10.10
C ASP A 13 5.80 0.22 -8.70
N VAL A 14 5.56 1.52 -8.55
CA VAL A 14 5.60 2.19 -7.23
C VAL A 14 4.49 1.65 -6.31
N LEU A 15 3.27 1.47 -6.82
CA LEU A 15 2.17 0.88 -6.05
C LEU A 15 2.48 -0.57 -5.65
N LEU A 16 3.13 -1.36 -6.52
CA LEU A 16 3.58 -2.71 -6.19
C LEU A 16 4.67 -2.72 -5.12
N ILE A 17 5.59 -1.74 -5.12
CA ILE A 17 6.58 -1.59 -4.04
C ILE A 17 5.85 -1.44 -2.69
N PHE A 18 4.86 -0.54 -2.60
CA PHE A 18 4.08 -0.37 -1.37
C PHE A 18 3.32 -1.65 -1.01
N ALA A 19 2.68 -2.31 -1.98
CA ALA A 19 2.02 -3.59 -1.75
C ALA A 19 2.97 -4.62 -1.11
N ARG A 20 4.21 -4.72 -1.60
CA ARG A 20 5.21 -5.64 -1.08
C ARG A 20 5.73 -5.26 0.30
N LEU A 21 5.87 -3.97 0.60
CA LEU A 21 6.24 -3.51 1.93
C LEU A 21 5.18 -3.87 2.97
N PHE A 22 3.90 -3.72 2.66
CA PHE A 22 2.82 -4.16 3.56
C PHE A 22 2.63 -5.68 3.60
N ASP A 23 3.16 -6.44 2.64
CA ASP A 23 3.16 -7.90 2.64
C ASP A 23 4.17 -8.53 3.60
N GLY A 24 5.26 -7.84 3.90
CA GLY A 24 6.37 -8.36 4.69
C GLY A 24 7.64 -7.54 4.52
N PRO A 25 8.66 -7.79 5.35
CA PRO A 25 9.93 -7.11 5.18
C PRO A 25 10.56 -7.47 3.83
N PRO A 26 11.19 -6.50 3.14
CA PRO A 26 11.89 -6.78 1.91
C PRO A 26 13.11 -7.68 2.19
N PRO A 27 13.50 -8.56 1.25
CA PRO A 27 14.76 -9.28 1.35
C PRO A 27 15.94 -8.31 1.49
N SER A 28 16.99 -8.68 2.22
CA SER A 28 18.12 -7.78 2.51
C SER A 28 18.72 -7.11 1.26
N ALA A 29 18.89 -7.85 0.17
CA ALA A 29 19.41 -7.31 -1.09
C ALA A 29 18.50 -6.22 -1.70
N ILE A 30 17.18 -6.34 -1.51
CA ILE A 30 16.18 -5.38 -1.97
C ILE A 30 16.06 -4.21 -0.98
N ALA A 31 16.17 -4.48 0.33
CA ALA A 31 16.12 -3.47 1.37
C ALA A 31 17.20 -2.37 1.15
N ALA A 32 18.41 -2.78 0.76
CA ALA A 32 19.48 -1.84 0.44
C ALA A 32 19.12 -0.90 -0.72
N VAL A 33 18.51 -1.43 -1.79
CA VAL A 33 18.07 -0.63 -2.96
C VAL A 33 16.92 0.29 -2.57
N LEU A 34 15.95 -0.21 -1.79
CA LEU A 34 14.81 0.57 -1.32
C LEU A 34 15.26 1.78 -0.51
N VAL A 35 16.14 1.56 0.47
CA VAL A 35 16.62 2.61 1.39
C VAL A 35 17.48 3.65 0.69
N ASN A 36 18.41 3.22 -0.17
CA ASN A 36 19.42 4.11 -0.73
C ASN A 36 19.01 4.76 -2.06
N ASP A 37 18.00 4.22 -2.76
CA ASP A 37 17.64 4.68 -4.10
C ASP A 37 16.13 4.87 -4.26
N THR A 38 15.34 3.82 -4.08
CA THR A 38 13.91 3.86 -4.43
C THR A 38 13.10 4.85 -3.58
N LEU A 39 13.16 4.73 -2.25
CA LEU A 39 12.38 5.61 -1.36
C LEU A 39 12.84 7.06 -1.44
N PRO A 40 14.16 7.39 -1.46
CA PRO A 40 14.63 8.74 -1.74
C PRO A 40 14.10 9.30 -3.06
N ARG A 41 14.10 8.54 -4.15
CA ARG A 41 13.56 9.02 -5.44
C ARG A 41 12.06 9.27 -5.41
N ILE A 42 11.27 8.40 -4.76
CA ILE A 42 9.83 8.62 -4.60
C ILE A 42 9.59 9.89 -3.78
N ARG A 43 10.36 10.09 -2.71
CA ARG A 43 10.31 11.30 -1.89
C ARG A 43 10.62 12.56 -2.68
N ASP A 44 11.70 12.54 -3.46
CA ASP A 44 12.12 13.67 -4.31
C ASP A 44 11.05 14.00 -5.35
N LEU A 45 10.45 12.96 -5.97
CA LEU A 45 9.34 13.12 -6.91
C LEU A 45 8.14 13.82 -6.27
N LEU A 46 7.86 13.54 -5.00
CA LEU A 46 6.78 14.14 -4.22
C LEU A 46 7.15 15.50 -3.60
N GLY A 47 8.41 15.95 -3.73
CA GLY A 47 8.88 17.22 -3.16
C GLY A 47 8.88 17.24 -1.62
N LEU A 48 9.06 16.09 -0.98
CA LEU A 48 8.98 15.96 0.48
C LEU A 48 10.35 16.10 1.15
N GLU A 49 10.42 16.79 2.30
CA GLU A 49 11.65 16.90 3.10
C GLU A 49 11.98 15.56 3.79
N GLN A 50 13.28 15.23 3.94
CA GLN A 50 13.72 14.01 4.62
C GLN A 50 13.18 13.91 6.05
N LEU A 51 12.62 12.74 6.40
CA LEU A 51 12.30 12.40 7.78
C LEU A 51 13.56 11.83 8.45
N HIS A 52 14.03 12.47 9.52
CA HIS A 52 15.15 11.99 10.34
C HIS A 52 14.74 10.81 11.23
N PRO A 53 15.64 9.86 11.56
CA PRO A 53 17.01 9.63 11.07
C PRO A 53 17.08 8.78 9.77
N PRO A 54 18.26 8.66 9.12
CA PRO A 54 18.43 7.80 7.94
C PRO A 54 17.99 6.36 8.20
N LEU A 55 17.27 5.77 7.25
CA LEU A 55 16.85 4.38 7.34
C LEU A 55 18.06 3.45 7.18
N ALA A 56 18.10 2.40 8.00
CA ALA A 56 19.02 1.28 7.82
C ALA A 56 18.26 0.09 7.20
N GLN A 57 18.95 -0.70 6.37
CA GLN A 57 18.33 -1.81 5.63
C GLN A 57 17.65 -2.85 6.55
N GLU A 58 18.17 -3.05 7.75
CA GLU A 58 17.66 -3.99 8.76
C GLU A 58 16.37 -3.51 9.44
N MET A 59 16.04 -2.22 9.36
CA MET A 59 14.89 -1.64 10.07
C MET A 59 13.58 -2.29 9.63
N PHE A 60 13.34 -2.46 8.32
CA PHE A 60 12.11 -3.10 7.86
C PHE A 60 11.90 -4.51 8.44
N ALA A 61 12.96 -5.30 8.57
CA ALA A 61 12.88 -6.64 9.14
C ALA A 61 12.61 -6.61 10.66
N ALA A 62 13.24 -5.67 11.37
CA ALA A 62 13.05 -5.52 12.81
C ALA A 62 11.66 -4.95 13.19
N GLU A 63 11.08 -4.13 12.31
CA GLU A 63 9.83 -3.41 12.60
C GLU A 63 8.57 -4.16 12.19
N TYR A 64 8.60 -5.00 11.14
CA TYR A 64 7.37 -5.53 10.52
C TYR A 64 6.52 -6.39 11.48
N GLU A 65 7.13 -7.41 12.10
CA GLU A 65 6.39 -8.32 12.99
C GLU A 65 5.79 -7.62 14.21
N PRO A 66 6.54 -6.83 15.01
CA PRO A 66 5.99 -6.16 16.18
C PRO A 66 4.93 -5.11 15.83
N LEU A 67 5.02 -4.51 14.63
CA LEU A 67 4.07 -3.53 14.16
C LEU A 67 2.77 -4.18 13.65
N PHE A 68 2.83 -5.22 12.81
CA PHE A 68 1.65 -5.73 12.09
C PHE A 68 1.18 -7.13 12.49
N LEU A 69 2.06 -7.98 13.04
CA LEU A 69 1.74 -9.40 13.25
C LEU A 69 1.56 -9.79 14.72
N LEU A 70 2.30 -9.14 15.63
CA LEU A 70 2.26 -9.48 17.04
C LEU A 70 1.24 -8.60 17.79
N PRO A 71 0.46 -9.17 18.73
CA PRO A 71 -0.49 -8.40 19.54
C PRO A 71 0.26 -7.62 20.63
N THR A 72 0.95 -6.56 20.23
CA THR A 72 1.62 -5.61 21.14
C THR A 72 0.73 -4.42 21.41
N SER A 73 1.01 -3.65 22.47
CA SER A 73 0.29 -2.38 22.74
C SER A 73 0.54 -1.30 21.68
N MET A 74 1.47 -1.55 20.76
CA MET A 74 1.88 -0.65 19.68
C MET A 74 1.62 -1.28 18.30
N ALA A 75 0.88 -2.39 18.27
CA ALA A 75 0.51 -3.04 17.04
C ALA A 75 -0.52 -2.19 16.31
N VAL A 76 -0.37 -2.16 15.00
CA VAL A 76 -1.19 -1.41 14.07
C VAL A 76 -1.75 -2.39 13.06
N THR A 77 -3.02 -2.22 12.74
CA THR A 77 -3.72 -3.13 11.83
C THR A 77 -3.45 -2.73 10.39
N PRO A 78 -3.04 -3.64 9.50
CA PRO A 78 -2.82 -3.33 8.08
C PRO A 78 -4.11 -3.40 7.24
N TYR A 79 -5.29 -3.35 7.86
CA TYR A 79 -6.60 -3.44 7.20
C TYR A 79 -7.25 -2.06 7.12
N LEU A 80 -7.57 -1.61 5.90
CA LEU A 80 -8.10 -0.26 5.67
C LEU A 80 -9.43 -0.02 6.37
N SER A 81 -10.30 -1.03 6.48
CA SER A 81 -11.59 -0.94 7.16
C SER A 81 -11.50 -0.36 8.57
N GLN A 82 -10.39 -0.58 9.27
CA GLN A 82 -10.17 -0.10 10.63
C GLN A 82 -9.94 1.42 10.72
N TYR A 83 -9.67 2.05 9.58
CA TYR A 83 -9.39 3.48 9.48
C TYR A 83 -10.48 4.22 8.71
N LEU A 84 -11.42 3.56 8.07
CA LEU A 84 -12.49 4.23 7.33
C LEU A 84 -13.61 4.67 8.29
N ASP A 85 -14.50 5.54 7.81
CA ASP A 85 -15.66 5.94 8.60
C ASP A 85 -16.70 4.82 8.63
N PRO A 86 -17.40 4.63 9.76
CA PRO A 86 -18.47 3.64 9.88
C PRO A 86 -19.47 3.72 8.73
N GLY A 87 -19.72 2.60 8.07
CA GLY A 87 -20.57 2.48 6.89
C GLY A 87 -19.87 2.65 5.53
N THR A 88 -18.61 3.13 5.51
CA THR A 88 -17.75 3.08 4.31
C THR A 88 -16.95 1.77 4.25
N GLU A 89 -16.66 1.21 5.43
CA GLU A 89 -15.87 -0.01 5.64
C GLU A 89 -16.56 -1.31 5.22
N ASP A 90 -17.89 -1.40 5.34
CA ASP A 90 -18.65 -2.63 5.05
C ASP A 90 -18.57 -3.03 3.56
N ASP A 91 -18.36 -2.04 2.70
CA ASP A 91 -18.33 -2.18 1.27
C ASP A 91 -16.94 -2.56 0.73
N LEU A 92 -15.85 -2.17 1.41
CA LEU A 92 -14.50 -2.32 0.86
C LEU A 92 -14.08 -3.79 0.72
N PRO A 93 -14.25 -4.66 1.73
CA PRO A 93 -13.91 -6.07 1.57
C PRO A 93 -14.69 -6.76 0.45
N ILE A 94 -15.96 -6.39 0.28
CA ILE A 94 -16.83 -6.90 -0.79
C ILE A 94 -16.30 -6.43 -2.15
N LYS A 95 -16.03 -5.12 -2.29
CA LYS A 95 -15.47 -4.51 -3.51
C LYS A 95 -14.18 -5.20 -3.96
N ILE A 96 -13.23 -5.40 -3.05
CA ILE A 96 -11.96 -6.06 -3.37
C ILE A 96 -12.19 -7.54 -3.73
N SER A 97 -13.11 -8.23 -3.05
CA SER A 97 -13.47 -9.61 -3.41
C SER A 97 -14.07 -9.70 -4.81
N THR A 98 -14.94 -8.76 -5.18
CA THR A 98 -15.53 -8.66 -6.52
C THR A 98 -14.45 -8.41 -7.57
N LEU A 99 -13.53 -7.46 -7.32
CA LEU A 99 -12.40 -7.21 -8.21
C LEU A 99 -11.51 -8.44 -8.38
N SER A 100 -11.20 -9.13 -7.28
CA SER A 100 -10.41 -10.37 -7.30
C SER A 100 -11.06 -11.44 -8.18
N ALA A 101 -12.36 -11.68 -8.00
CA ALA A 101 -13.09 -12.66 -8.80
C ALA A 101 -13.14 -12.29 -10.29
N ALA A 102 -13.31 -11.00 -10.60
CA ALA A 102 -13.43 -10.52 -11.98
C ALA A 102 -12.09 -10.51 -12.73
N THR A 103 -11.00 -10.19 -12.04
CA THR A 103 -9.65 -10.08 -12.63
C THR A 103 -8.87 -11.39 -12.57
N GLY A 104 -9.29 -12.35 -11.75
CA GLY A 104 -8.54 -13.56 -11.46
C GLY A 104 -7.31 -13.35 -10.58
N ILE A 105 -7.10 -12.15 -10.03
CA ILE A 105 -5.99 -11.85 -9.14
C ILE A 105 -6.38 -12.26 -7.72
N PRO A 106 -5.71 -13.25 -7.10
CA PRO A 106 -6.04 -13.67 -5.75
C PRO A 106 -5.61 -12.62 -4.73
N TRP A 107 -6.46 -12.38 -3.73
CA TRP A 107 -6.11 -11.56 -2.56
C TRP A 107 -5.65 -12.39 -1.36
N GLN A 108 -6.05 -13.67 -1.30
CA GLN A 108 -5.60 -14.61 -0.27
C GLN A 108 -4.32 -15.30 -0.68
N LYS A 109 -3.48 -15.60 0.32
CA LYS A 109 -2.33 -16.49 0.14
C LYS A 109 -2.78 -17.93 0.29
N GLU A 110 -2.27 -18.80 -0.58
CA GLU A 110 -2.54 -20.24 -0.51
C GLU A 110 -1.82 -20.94 0.66
N SER A 111 -0.77 -20.30 1.20
CA SER A 111 0.01 -20.85 2.31
C SER A 111 0.52 -19.76 3.25
N PHE A 112 0.65 -20.13 4.52
CA PHE A 112 1.24 -19.27 5.54
C PHE A 112 2.77 -19.22 5.38
N ILE A 113 3.33 -18.00 5.44
CA ILE A 113 4.77 -17.76 5.43
C ILE A 113 5.08 -16.95 6.68
N ALA A 114 5.93 -17.49 7.57
CA ALA A 114 6.33 -16.81 8.80
C ALA A 114 6.98 -15.44 8.50
N GLY A 115 6.64 -14.44 9.30
CA GLY A 115 7.14 -13.06 9.15
C GLY A 115 6.53 -12.28 7.98
N ARG A 116 5.46 -12.78 7.35
CA ARG A 116 4.71 -12.07 6.30
C ARG A 116 3.24 -11.96 6.66
N ALA A 117 2.55 -11.01 6.03
CA ALA A 117 1.11 -10.91 6.06
C ALA A 117 0.47 -12.24 5.66
N TYR A 118 -0.62 -12.60 6.34
CA TYR A 118 -1.51 -13.65 5.89
C TYR A 118 -2.92 -13.07 5.91
N PRO A 119 -3.30 -12.29 4.87
CA PRO A 119 -4.55 -11.53 4.87
C PRO A 119 -5.74 -12.47 5.08
N VAL A 120 -6.49 -12.23 6.15
CA VAL A 120 -7.76 -12.93 6.42
C VAL A 120 -8.96 -12.18 5.85
N PHE A 121 -8.77 -10.90 5.54
CA PHE A 121 -9.73 -10.04 4.84
C PHE A 121 -9.06 -9.36 3.63
N PRO A 122 -9.83 -9.09 2.56
CA PRO A 122 -9.31 -8.57 1.29
C PRO A 122 -8.92 -7.08 1.33
N ASP A 123 -9.35 -6.32 2.33
CA ASP A 123 -9.04 -4.90 2.50
C ASP A 123 -7.67 -4.64 3.16
N HIS A 124 -6.84 -5.68 3.29
CA HIS A 124 -5.45 -5.56 3.70
C HIS A 124 -4.68 -4.68 2.70
N LEU A 125 -3.81 -3.80 3.20
CA LEU A 125 -3.09 -2.81 2.39
C LEU A 125 -2.31 -3.42 1.22
N ASN A 126 -1.66 -4.58 1.43
CA ASN A 126 -0.99 -5.30 0.34
C ASN A 126 -1.95 -5.56 -0.85
N CYS A 127 -3.15 -6.09 -0.59
CA CYS A 127 -4.16 -6.41 -1.59
C CYS A 127 -4.65 -5.16 -2.29
N VAL A 128 -4.97 -4.12 -1.53
CA VAL A 128 -5.52 -2.89 -2.10
C VAL A 128 -4.50 -2.19 -2.98
N PHE A 129 -3.22 -2.10 -2.58
CA PHE A 129 -2.16 -1.57 -3.43
C PHE A 129 -1.90 -2.43 -4.67
N MET A 130 -2.02 -3.77 -4.60
CA MET A 130 -1.94 -4.62 -5.79
C MET A 130 -3.07 -4.33 -6.78
N PHE A 131 -4.31 -4.17 -6.30
CA PHE A 131 -5.43 -3.82 -7.18
C PHE A 131 -5.31 -2.42 -7.76
N LEU A 132 -4.82 -1.44 -6.99
CA LEU A 132 -4.49 -0.12 -7.51
C LEU A 132 -3.46 -0.20 -8.63
N ALA A 133 -2.38 -0.98 -8.44
CA ALA A 133 -1.35 -1.19 -9.47
C ALA A 133 -1.92 -1.82 -10.75
N TYR A 134 -2.81 -2.80 -10.62
CA TYR A 134 -3.50 -3.37 -11.77
C TYR A 134 -4.39 -2.34 -12.49
N LEU A 135 -5.20 -1.59 -11.72
CA LEU A 135 -6.18 -0.65 -12.27
C LEU A 135 -5.54 0.57 -12.97
N VAL A 136 -4.31 0.95 -12.62
CA VAL A 136 -3.57 2.01 -13.35
C VAL A 136 -2.99 1.53 -14.68
N SER A 137 -2.75 0.22 -14.83
CA SER A 137 -2.15 -0.38 -16.04
C SER A 137 -3.17 -0.85 -17.07
N VAL A 138 -4.46 -0.76 -16.78
CA VAL A 138 -5.54 -1.13 -17.70
C VAL A 138 -6.25 0.11 -18.26
N ASP A 139 -6.85 -0.04 -19.44
CA ASP A 139 -7.68 0.99 -20.04
C ASP A 139 -8.79 1.42 -19.08
N ARG A 140 -8.94 2.74 -18.85
CA ARG A 140 -9.94 3.32 -17.95
C ARG A 140 -11.37 2.94 -18.32
N SER A 141 -11.62 2.71 -19.60
CA SER A 141 -12.92 2.31 -20.14
C SER A 141 -13.18 0.80 -20.06
N ALA A 142 -12.18 0.00 -19.67
CA ALA A 142 -12.36 -1.45 -19.54
C ALA A 142 -13.38 -1.76 -18.43
N GLU A 143 -14.36 -2.60 -18.76
CA GLU A 143 -15.39 -3.02 -17.82
C GLU A 143 -14.89 -4.18 -16.96
N ILE A 144 -14.98 -4.02 -15.63
CA ILE A 144 -14.60 -5.03 -14.64
C ILE A 144 -15.79 -5.20 -13.69
N ALA A 145 -16.44 -6.36 -13.73
CA ALA A 145 -17.65 -6.65 -12.95
C ALA A 145 -18.77 -5.59 -13.11
N GLY A 146 -19.01 -5.12 -14.34
CA GLY A 146 -20.07 -4.14 -14.63
C GLY A 146 -19.75 -2.69 -14.25
N VAL A 147 -18.51 -2.40 -13.87
CA VAL A 147 -18.02 -1.06 -13.49
C VAL A 147 -16.73 -0.78 -14.26
N ASN A 148 -16.55 0.44 -14.75
CA ASN A 148 -15.36 0.80 -15.51
C ASN A 148 -14.12 0.86 -14.62
N ALA A 149 -12.95 0.48 -15.14
CA ALA A 149 -11.69 0.46 -14.40
C ALA A 149 -11.31 1.84 -13.82
N GLY A 150 -11.66 2.93 -14.50
CA GLY A 150 -11.49 4.29 -13.98
C GLY A 150 -12.33 4.57 -12.73
N GLU A 151 -13.56 4.08 -12.68
CA GLU A 151 -14.44 4.22 -11.50
C GLU A 151 -13.92 3.37 -10.34
N TRP A 152 -13.47 2.14 -10.63
CA TRP A 152 -12.80 1.31 -9.63
C TRP A 152 -11.56 1.98 -9.05
N LEU A 153 -10.72 2.56 -9.90
CA LEU A 153 -9.53 3.26 -9.44
C LEU A 153 -9.90 4.44 -8.54
N ALA A 154 -10.85 5.29 -8.96
CA ALA A 154 -11.25 6.46 -8.18
C ALA A 154 -11.76 6.06 -6.79
N VAL A 155 -12.59 5.01 -6.70
CA VAL A 155 -13.09 4.49 -5.43
C VAL A 155 -11.95 4.00 -4.53
N LEU A 156 -11.06 3.17 -5.05
CA LEU A 156 -9.97 2.61 -4.25
C LEU A 156 -8.93 3.65 -3.86
N LEU A 157 -8.59 4.60 -4.75
CA LEU A 157 -7.67 5.70 -4.43
C LEU A 157 -8.22 6.57 -3.32
N ASN A 158 -9.52 6.90 -3.35
CA ASN A 158 -10.14 7.66 -2.29
C ASN A 158 -10.07 6.91 -0.94
N MET A 159 -10.43 5.63 -0.94
CA MET A 159 -10.38 4.79 0.27
C MET A 159 -8.96 4.65 0.83
N VAL A 160 -7.97 4.37 -0.02
CA VAL A 160 -6.55 4.32 0.39
C VAL A 160 -6.08 5.66 0.89
N THR A 161 -6.42 6.78 0.23
CA THR A 161 -5.96 8.11 0.63
C THR A 161 -6.46 8.45 2.04
N VAL A 162 -7.75 8.22 2.30
CA VAL A 162 -8.36 8.48 3.62
C VAL A 162 -7.81 7.53 4.69
N GLY A 163 -7.81 6.23 4.41
CA GLY A 163 -7.36 5.23 5.38
C GLY A 163 -5.87 5.35 5.70
N MET A 164 -5.03 5.61 4.69
CA MET A 164 -3.59 5.81 4.88
C MET A 164 -3.27 7.10 5.64
N ALA A 165 -4.04 8.19 5.45
CA ALA A 165 -3.87 9.41 6.25
C ALA A 165 -4.04 9.11 7.74
N ARG A 166 -5.12 8.40 8.10
CA ARG A 166 -5.42 8.02 9.48
C ARG A 166 -4.44 6.98 10.04
N LEU A 167 -3.97 6.05 9.20
CA LEU A 167 -2.87 5.15 9.54
C LEU A 167 -1.60 5.95 9.86
N CYS A 168 -1.23 6.93 9.04
CA CYS A 168 -0.09 7.80 9.28
C CYS A 168 -0.25 8.57 10.60
N ASP A 169 -1.45 9.09 10.88
CA ASP A 169 -1.73 9.74 12.17
C ASP A 169 -1.53 8.78 13.34
N HIS A 170 -2.01 7.54 13.22
CA HIS A 170 -1.83 6.51 14.24
C HIS A 170 -0.34 6.16 14.43
N LEU A 171 0.38 5.92 13.34
CA LEU A 171 1.83 5.69 13.34
C LEU A 171 2.62 6.87 13.93
N TYR A 172 2.13 8.10 13.74
CA TYR A 172 2.69 9.30 14.33
C TYR A 172 2.51 9.34 15.86
N THR A 173 1.45 8.73 16.41
CA THR A 173 1.29 8.65 17.88
C THR A 173 2.31 7.71 18.54
N ILE A 174 2.81 6.71 17.80
CA ILE A 174 3.85 5.76 18.25
C ILE A 174 5.23 6.10 17.67
N LYS A 175 5.41 7.36 17.24
CA LYS A 175 6.60 7.85 16.52
C LYS A 175 7.90 7.57 17.26
N GLY A 176 8.91 7.12 16.49
CA GLY A 176 10.28 6.89 16.96
C GLY A 176 10.64 5.41 17.11
N LEU A 177 9.65 4.51 17.12
CA LEU A 177 9.88 3.07 17.26
C LEU A 177 9.94 2.33 15.93
N TYR A 178 9.25 2.84 14.90
CA TYR A 178 9.13 2.19 13.59
C TYR A 178 9.42 3.17 12.43
N PRO A 179 10.64 3.75 12.35
CA PRO A 179 10.97 4.75 11.33
C PRO A 179 10.80 4.25 9.89
N ALA A 180 11.10 2.98 9.57
CA ALA A 180 11.00 2.48 8.20
C ALA A 180 9.56 2.36 7.72
N TYR A 181 8.64 1.85 8.55
CA TYR A 181 7.22 1.77 8.18
C TYR A 181 6.48 3.10 8.31
N ASN A 182 6.93 4.01 9.17
CA ASN A 182 6.44 5.39 9.18
C ASN A 182 6.74 6.09 7.85
N GLU A 183 7.98 5.94 7.36
CA GLU A 183 8.38 6.46 6.05
C GLU A 183 7.57 5.83 4.92
N ALA A 184 7.50 4.50 4.88
CA ALA A 184 6.78 3.78 3.83
C ALA A 184 5.29 4.16 3.80
N ALA A 185 4.65 4.28 4.96
CA ALA A 185 3.26 4.69 5.06
C ALA A 185 3.05 6.13 4.60
N LEU A 186 3.93 7.07 5.00
CA LEU A 186 3.84 8.46 4.57
C LEU A 186 3.99 8.58 3.04
N LEU A 187 5.00 7.94 2.46
CA LEU A 187 5.22 7.96 1.02
C LEU A 187 4.05 7.31 0.28
N ALA A 188 3.53 6.18 0.77
CA ALA A 188 2.37 5.52 0.17
C ALA A 188 1.11 6.40 0.21
N TRP A 189 0.86 7.09 1.33
CA TRP A 189 -0.23 8.04 1.46
C TRP A 189 -0.09 9.21 0.48
N GLN A 190 1.06 9.89 0.49
CA GLN A 190 1.32 11.07 -0.34
C GLN A 190 1.27 10.72 -1.83
N TYR A 191 1.80 9.54 -2.21
CA TYR A 191 1.74 9.05 -3.58
C TYR A 191 0.31 8.76 -4.01
N ALA A 192 -0.49 8.05 -3.20
CA ALA A 192 -1.89 7.79 -3.51
C ALA A 192 -2.73 9.08 -3.55
N HIS A 193 -2.46 10.03 -2.64
CA HIS A 193 -3.10 11.34 -2.64
C HIS A 193 -2.82 12.11 -3.93
N ALA A 194 -1.55 12.15 -4.36
CA ALA A 194 -1.16 12.78 -5.61
C ALA A 194 -1.88 12.16 -6.82
N LEU A 195 -2.03 10.82 -6.85
CA LEU A 195 -2.78 10.15 -7.92
C LEU A 195 -4.28 10.45 -7.89
N ASN A 196 -4.86 10.72 -6.72
CA ASN A 196 -6.29 10.96 -6.56
C ASN A 196 -6.74 12.39 -6.96
N VAL A 197 -5.78 13.32 -7.09
CA VAL A 197 -6.05 14.73 -7.43
C VAL A 197 -5.67 15.09 -8.87
N LEU A 198 -5.18 14.11 -9.66
CA LEU A 198 -4.89 14.22 -11.09
C LEU A 198 -6.13 13.87 -11.92
#